data_AF-A0A969XTL0-F1
#
_entry.id   AF-A0A969XTL0-F1
#
_cell.length_a   1.000
_cell.length_b   1.000
_cell.length_c   1.000
_cell.angle_alpha   90.00
_cell.angle_beta   90.00
_cell.angle_gamma   90.00
#
_symmetry.space_group_name_H-M   'P 1'
#
loop_
_entity.id
_entity.type
_entity.pdbx_description
1 polymer ?
#
loop_
_entity_poly.entity_id
_entity_poly.type
_entity_poly.pdbx_seq_one_letter_code
_entity_poly.pdbx_strand_id
1 'polypeptide(L)'
;MHTWKSHLRSVLYRLARTHGHSPLADVERLLAEVFDGAGVQFSSLEDHPLEPELPLRDLLARPFQVALRIDYQPQRGGLPDVAGRAGDAPVVASRFRPEPPLSPEQRVDWFIREFDRLEQTHEFMWAGYIVKEMLPRIGVATAAAREMLDELRATGIVTVRKVPNPKNPEHPASSVELNRDHDHVRAVLSGAAPPSGDSQDPSNQPAEPTDA
;
A
#
# COMPACT_ATOMS: atom_id res chain seq x y z
N MET A 1 -4.76 -1.10 -19.13
CA MET A 1 -5.57 -0.41 -18.12
C MET A 1 -6.31 -1.46 -17.31
N HIS A 2 -5.88 -1.71 -16.06
CA HIS A 2 -6.66 -2.55 -15.15
C HIS A 2 -7.76 -1.69 -14.54
N THR A 3 -9.01 -1.99 -14.88
CA THR A 3 -10.19 -1.34 -14.27
C THR A 3 -10.63 -2.14 -13.05
N TRP A 4 -11.31 -1.50 -12.09
CA TRP A 4 -11.91 -2.18 -10.94
C TRP A 4 -12.80 -3.36 -11.37
N LYS A 5 -13.48 -3.25 -12.53
CA LYS A 5 -14.26 -4.34 -13.15
C LYS A 5 -13.40 -5.57 -13.48
N SER A 6 -12.21 -5.36 -14.04
CA SER A 6 -11.28 -6.46 -14.35
C SER A 6 -10.74 -7.13 -13.08
N HIS A 7 -10.54 -6.35 -12.01
CA HIS A 7 -10.11 -6.86 -10.72
C HIS A 7 -11.21 -7.69 -10.05
N LEU A 8 -12.43 -7.15 -9.93
CA LEU A 8 -13.60 -7.85 -9.38
C LEU A 8 -13.85 -9.17 -10.11
N ARG A 9 -13.77 -9.16 -11.45
CA ARG A 9 -13.92 -10.37 -12.26
C ARG A 9 -12.86 -11.43 -11.92
N SER A 10 -11.60 -11.02 -11.74
CA SER A 10 -10.51 -11.91 -11.35
C SER A 10 -10.74 -12.52 -9.96
N VAL A 11 -11.20 -11.72 -9.00
CA VAL A 11 -11.54 -12.16 -7.64
C VAL A 11 -12.67 -13.18 -7.68
N LEU A 12 -13.77 -12.90 -8.40
CA LEU A 12 -14.91 -13.82 -8.52
C LEU A 12 -14.50 -15.17 -9.14
N TYR A 13 -13.66 -15.18 -10.18
CA TYR A 13 -13.16 -16.43 -10.75
C TYR A 13 -12.27 -17.21 -9.79
N ARG A 14 -11.45 -16.52 -8.99
CA ARG A 14 -10.62 -17.17 -7.97
C ARG A 14 -11.50 -17.77 -6.87
N LEU A 15 -12.50 -17.03 -6.40
CA LEU A 15 -13.46 -17.51 -5.42
C LEU A 15 -14.26 -18.70 -5.94
N ALA A 16 -14.69 -18.70 -7.20
CA ALA A 16 -15.40 -19.86 -7.75
C ALA A 16 -14.54 -21.13 -7.86
N ARG A 17 -13.20 -20.99 -7.90
CA ARG A 17 -12.29 -22.15 -7.91
C ARG A 17 -12.11 -22.75 -6.51
N THR A 18 -12.13 -21.93 -5.46
CA THR A 18 -11.88 -22.37 -4.07
C THR A 18 -13.16 -22.56 -3.25
N HIS A 19 -14.17 -21.74 -3.53
CA HIS A 19 -15.44 -21.62 -2.80
C HIS A 19 -16.64 -21.71 -3.76
N GLY A 20 -16.49 -22.39 -4.90
CA GLY A 20 -17.56 -22.47 -5.91
C GLY A 20 -18.88 -23.09 -5.41
N HIS A 21 -18.80 -23.91 -4.36
CA HIS A 21 -19.95 -24.55 -3.71
C HIS A 21 -20.51 -23.73 -2.54
N SER A 22 -19.86 -22.63 -2.16
CA SER A 22 -20.34 -21.78 -1.06
C SER A 22 -21.59 -21.02 -1.48
N PRO A 23 -22.55 -20.84 -0.56
CA PRO A 23 -23.72 -19.99 -0.74
C PRO A 23 -23.31 -18.55 -1.12
N LEU A 24 -24.13 -17.89 -1.95
CA LEU A 24 -23.92 -16.48 -2.31
C LEU A 24 -23.83 -15.58 -1.08
N ALA A 25 -24.64 -15.81 -0.04
CA ALA A 25 -24.59 -14.98 1.17
C ALA A 25 -23.22 -14.99 1.88
N ASP A 26 -22.51 -16.12 1.84
CA ASP A 26 -21.16 -16.20 2.42
C ASP A 26 -20.13 -15.51 1.52
N VAL A 27 -20.30 -15.63 0.20
CA VAL A 27 -19.45 -14.95 -0.78
C VAL A 27 -19.64 -13.43 -0.71
N GLU A 28 -20.88 -12.95 -0.57
CA GLU A 28 -21.21 -11.53 -0.37
C GLU A 28 -20.52 -10.97 0.88
N ARG A 29 -20.57 -11.70 1.99
CA ARG A 29 -19.89 -11.33 3.24
C ARG A 29 -18.38 -11.26 3.07
N LEU A 30 -17.78 -12.29 2.47
CA LEU A 30 -16.34 -12.33 2.22
C LEU A 30 -15.88 -11.19 1.31
N LEU A 31 -16.65 -10.89 0.26
CA LEU A 31 -16.34 -9.78 -0.63
C LEU A 31 -16.50 -8.42 0.07
N ALA A 32 -17.53 -8.26 0.91
CA ALA A 32 -17.70 -7.04 1.70
C ALA A 32 -16.49 -6.80 2.62
N GLU A 33 -15.98 -7.83 3.28
CA GLU A 33 -14.76 -7.76 4.10
C GLU A 33 -13.53 -7.39 3.26
N VAL A 34 -13.33 -8.04 2.11
CA VAL A 34 -12.17 -7.79 1.23
C VAL A 34 -12.16 -6.36 0.67
N PHE A 35 -13.34 -5.79 0.40
CA PHE A 35 -13.46 -4.45 -0.15
C PHE A 35 -13.66 -3.35 0.90
N ASP A 36 -13.61 -3.70 2.20
CA ASP A 36 -13.96 -2.79 3.31
C ASP A 36 -15.29 -2.05 3.04
N GLY A 37 -16.24 -2.80 2.45
CA GLY A 37 -17.50 -2.28 1.96
C GLY A 37 -18.63 -2.46 2.97
N ALA A 38 -19.61 -1.56 2.91
CA ALA A 38 -20.86 -1.66 3.67
C ALA A 38 -21.72 -2.85 3.23
N GLY A 39 -21.50 -3.35 2.01
CA GLY A 39 -22.12 -4.58 1.53
C GLY A 39 -21.84 -4.86 0.06
N VAL A 40 -21.94 -6.14 -0.30
CA VAL A 40 -21.93 -6.64 -1.68
C VAL A 40 -23.23 -7.39 -1.90
N GLN A 41 -23.89 -7.15 -3.03
CA GLN A 41 -25.14 -7.82 -3.38
C GLN A 41 -25.12 -8.31 -4.82
N PHE A 42 -25.49 -9.57 -5.03
CA PHE A 42 -25.73 -10.13 -6.35
C PHE A 42 -27.20 -10.04 -6.73
N SER A 43 -27.48 -9.54 -7.93
CA SER A 43 -28.83 -9.45 -8.48
C SER A 43 -28.90 -10.01 -9.90
N SER A 44 -30.11 -10.34 -10.34
CA SER A 44 -30.37 -10.63 -11.76
C SER A 44 -30.20 -9.37 -12.61
N LEU A 45 -30.27 -9.50 -13.95
CA LEU A 45 -30.25 -8.34 -14.84
C LEU A 45 -31.44 -7.39 -14.65
N GLU A 46 -32.51 -7.85 -13.99
CA GLU A 46 -33.72 -7.10 -13.70
C GLU A 46 -33.71 -6.51 -12.27
N ASP A 47 -32.54 -6.46 -11.61
CA ASP A 47 -32.33 -5.95 -10.24
C ASP A 47 -33.08 -6.72 -9.14
N HIS A 48 -33.52 -7.95 -9.42
CA HIS A 48 -34.05 -8.84 -8.40
C HIS A 48 -32.90 -9.49 -7.60
N PRO A 49 -32.94 -9.47 -6.25
CA PRO A 49 -31.98 -10.18 -5.42
C PRO A 49 -31.96 -11.67 -5.78
N LEU A 50 -30.76 -12.25 -5.85
CA LEU A 50 -30.61 -13.68 -6.10
C LEU A 50 -30.76 -14.49 -4.80
N GLU A 51 -31.07 -15.78 -4.93
CA GLU A 51 -31.24 -16.66 -3.78
C GLU A 51 -29.94 -16.77 -2.96
N PRO A 52 -29.99 -16.55 -1.63
CA PRO A 52 -28.81 -16.58 -0.76
C PRO A 52 -28.04 -17.91 -0.79
N GLU A 53 -28.77 -19.02 -0.96
CA GLU A 53 -28.25 -20.39 -0.96
C GLU A 53 -27.69 -20.82 -2.32
N LEU A 54 -27.82 -19.98 -3.35
CA LEU A 54 -27.28 -20.31 -4.67
C LEU A 54 -25.76 -20.47 -4.60
N PRO A 55 -25.18 -21.54 -5.15
CA PRO A 55 -23.74 -21.68 -5.26
C PRO A 55 -23.14 -20.64 -6.21
N LEU A 56 -21.99 -20.05 -5.86
CA LEU A 56 -21.28 -19.09 -6.72
C LEU A 56 -20.96 -19.66 -8.11
N ARG A 57 -20.61 -20.95 -8.20
CA ARG A 57 -20.32 -21.60 -9.49
C ARG A 57 -21.53 -21.53 -10.43
N ASP A 58 -22.74 -21.73 -9.92
CA ASP A 58 -23.97 -21.73 -10.70
C ASP A 58 -24.37 -20.31 -11.10
N LEU A 59 -24.07 -19.32 -10.25
CA LEU A 59 -24.20 -17.91 -10.61
C LEU A 59 -23.34 -17.54 -11.82
N LEU A 60 -22.08 -17.96 -11.86
CA LEU A 60 -21.15 -17.61 -12.94
C LEU A 60 -21.55 -18.18 -14.32
N ALA A 61 -22.48 -19.14 -14.36
CA ALA A 61 -23.00 -19.71 -15.61
C ALA A 61 -24.10 -18.86 -16.26
N ARG A 62 -24.57 -17.80 -15.59
CA ARG A 62 -25.64 -16.92 -16.08
C ARG A 62 -25.26 -15.43 -15.99
N PRO A 63 -25.94 -14.54 -16.73
CA PRO A 63 -25.77 -13.10 -16.55
C PRO A 63 -26.27 -12.66 -15.17
N PHE A 64 -25.51 -11.79 -14.49
CA PHE A 64 -25.87 -11.20 -13.21
C PHE A 64 -25.25 -9.81 -13.06
N GLN A 65 -25.73 -9.07 -12.07
CA GLN A 65 -25.17 -7.81 -11.64
C GLN A 65 -24.58 -7.93 -10.23
N VAL A 66 -23.61 -7.05 -9.93
CA VAL A 66 -23.02 -6.94 -8.60
C VAL A 66 -23.06 -5.49 -8.19
N ALA A 67 -23.75 -5.20 -7.09
CA ALA A 67 -23.74 -3.90 -6.44
C ALA A 67 -22.74 -3.93 -5.29
N LEU A 68 -21.79 -3.00 -5.30
CA LEU A 68 -20.87 -2.76 -4.19
C LEU A 68 -21.25 -1.46 -3.51
N ARG A 69 -21.58 -1.54 -2.22
CA ARG A 69 -21.82 -0.37 -1.37
C ARG A 69 -20.56 -0.10 -0.58
N ILE A 70 -19.95 1.05 -0.84
CA ILE A 70 -18.75 1.52 -0.14
C ILE A 70 -19.19 2.71 0.69
N ASP A 71 -19.08 2.62 2.00
CA ASP A 71 -19.30 3.76 2.89
C ASP A 71 -18.08 4.67 2.83
N TYR A 72 -18.09 5.56 1.85
CA TYR A 72 -17.09 6.62 1.78
C TYR A 72 -17.49 7.73 2.76
N GLN A 73 -16.89 7.74 3.95
CA GLN A 73 -16.91 8.94 4.79
C GLN A 73 -15.79 9.87 4.30
N PRO A 74 -16.10 10.98 3.59
CA PRO A 74 -15.09 11.98 3.32
C PRO A 74 -14.59 12.48 4.66
N GLN A 75 -13.29 12.34 4.92
CA GLN A 75 -12.67 12.90 6.13
C GLN A 75 -12.96 14.41 6.14
N ARG A 76 -13.98 14.81 6.90
CA ARG A 76 -14.19 16.21 7.23
C ARG A 76 -13.06 16.57 8.17
N GLY A 77 -12.07 17.28 7.66
CA GLY A 77 -11.09 18.00 8.46
C GLY A 77 -11.82 19.02 9.33
N GLY A 78 -12.33 18.57 10.47
CA GLY A 78 -12.94 19.38 11.50
C GLY A 78 -12.00 19.40 12.69
N LEU A 79 -11.38 20.55 12.93
CA LEU A 79 -10.70 20.87 14.19
C LEU A 79 -11.66 20.60 15.36
N PRO A 80 -11.24 19.90 16.43
CA PRO A 80 -12.10 19.75 17.60
C PRO A 80 -12.10 21.06 18.39
N ASP A 81 -13.25 21.75 18.36
CA ASP A 81 -13.58 22.79 19.34
C ASP A 81 -14.00 22.08 20.64
N VAL A 82 -13.25 22.34 21.71
CA VAL A 82 -13.42 21.70 23.01
C VAL A 82 -14.34 22.59 23.86
N ALA A 83 -15.63 22.23 23.93
CA ALA A 83 -16.52 22.68 25.00
C ALA A 83 -17.58 21.59 25.25
N GLY A 84 -17.55 21.02 26.46
CA GLY A 84 -18.16 19.72 26.76
C GLY A 84 -19.62 19.73 27.20
N ARG A 85 -20.15 18.52 27.38
CA ARG A 85 -21.08 18.20 28.48
C ARG A 85 -21.21 16.68 28.64
N ALA A 86 -21.22 16.27 29.91
CA ALA A 86 -21.31 14.90 30.38
C ALA A 86 -22.64 14.22 30.00
N GLY A 87 -22.55 12.95 29.65
CA GLY A 87 -23.67 12.02 29.53
C GLY A 87 -23.11 10.61 29.41
N ASP A 88 -23.33 9.81 30.45
CA ASP A 88 -22.95 8.40 30.55
C ASP A 88 -23.45 7.60 29.34
N ALA A 89 -22.51 7.15 28.53
CA ALA A 89 -22.63 5.98 27.68
C ALA A 89 -21.27 5.26 27.71
N PRO A 90 -21.23 3.91 27.72
CA PRO A 90 -19.97 3.21 27.58
C PRO A 90 -19.42 3.52 26.19
N VAL A 91 -18.51 4.49 26.13
CA VAL A 91 -17.67 4.75 24.97
C VAL A 91 -16.87 3.48 24.78
N VAL A 92 -17.29 2.65 23.81
CA VAL A 92 -16.41 1.67 23.20
C VAL A 92 -15.27 2.50 22.64
N ALA A 93 -14.18 2.61 23.41
CA ALA A 93 -12.97 3.28 22.97
C ALA A 93 -12.59 2.65 21.64
N SER A 94 -12.72 3.43 20.57
CA SER A 94 -12.24 3.06 19.25
C SER A 94 -10.79 2.66 19.44
N ARG A 95 -10.51 1.36 19.26
CA ARG A 95 -9.17 0.77 19.40
C ARG A 95 -8.22 1.27 18.30
N PHE A 96 -8.75 2.01 17.32
CA PHE A 96 -7.99 2.64 16.27
C PHE A 96 -7.60 4.05 16.72
N ARG A 97 -6.49 4.12 17.45
CA ARG A 97 -5.64 5.31 17.35
C ARG A 97 -5.27 5.44 15.88
N PRO A 98 -5.53 6.58 15.21
CA PRO A 98 -4.87 6.84 13.94
C PRO A 98 -3.37 6.75 14.21
N GLU A 99 -2.69 5.82 13.55
CA GLU A 99 -1.23 5.76 13.65
C GLU A 99 -0.70 7.13 13.22
N PRO A 100 0.22 7.72 13.99
CA PRO A 100 0.82 8.98 13.60
C PRO A 100 1.41 8.83 12.20
N PRO A 101 1.31 9.86 11.34
CA PRO A 101 1.91 9.79 10.02
C PRO A 101 3.39 9.44 10.18
N LEU A 102 3.83 8.41 9.46
CA LEU A 102 5.21 7.94 9.52
C LEU A 102 6.17 9.11 9.32
N SER A 103 7.22 9.16 10.14
CA SER A 103 8.33 10.08 9.92
C SER A 103 8.95 9.82 8.53
N PRO A 104 9.65 10.79 7.93
CA PRO A 104 10.32 10.59 6.65
C PRO A 104 11.20 9.34 6.62
N GLU A 105 11.99 9.12 7.67
CA GLU A 105 12.84 7.93 7.83
C GLU A 105 12.02 6.64 7.91
N GLN A 106 10.93 6.63 8.68
CA GLN A 106 10.05 5.46 8.77
C GLN A 106 9.39 5.11 7.43
N ARG A 107 9.11 6.11 6.59
CA ARG A 107 8.59 5.88 5.23
C ARG A 107 9.65 5.23 4.35
N VAL A 108 10.92 5.62 4.48
CA VAL A 108 12.04 5.00 3.77
C VAL A 108 12.23 3.55 4.22
N ASP A 109 12.22 3.30 5.54
CA ASP A 109 12.33 1.93 6.07
C ASP A 109 11.19 1.03 5.60
N TRP A 110 9.95 1.55 5.64
CA TRP A 110 8.80 0.82 5.12
C TRP A 110 8.96 0.57 3.63
N PHE A 111 9.35 1.59 2.86
CA PHE A 111 9.59 1.48 1.42
C PHE A 111 10.58 0.34 1.13
N ILE A 112 11.71 0.29 1.83
CA ILE A 112 12.74 -0.74 1.65
C ILE A 112 12.15 -2.15 1.88
N ARG A 113 11.40 -2.34 2.97
CA ARG A 113 10.80 -3.64 3.31
C ARG A 113 9.74 -4.08 2.30
N GLU A 114 8.86 -3.17 1.92
CA GLU A 114 7.82 -3.47 0.93
C GLU A 114 8.43 -3.70 -0.46
N PHE A 115 9.51 -2.97 -0.80
CA PHE A 115 10.22 -3.18 -2.06
C PHE A 115 10.77 -4.60 -2.12
N ASP A 116 11.47 -5.04 -1.08
CA ASP A 116 12.06 -6.38 -1.01
C ASP A 116 10.98 -7.46 -1.09
N ARG A 117 9.86 -7.30 -0.36
CA ARG A 117 8.70 -8.20 -0.44
C ARG A 117 8.13 -8.29 -1.86
N LEU A 118 8.03 -7.17 -2.57
CA LEU A 118 7.49 -7.12 -3.91
C LEU A 118 8.46 -7.66 -4.96
N GLU A 119 9.76 -7.39 -4.82
CA GLU A 119 10.80 -7.92 -5.72
C GLU A 119 10.90 -9.45 -5.62
N GLN A 120 10.64 -10.05 -4.46
CA GLN A 120 10.55 -11.51 -4.32
C GLN A 120 9.36 -12.12 -5.08
N THR A 121 8.31 -11.34 -5.34
CA THR A 121 7.07 -11.81 -6.00
C THR A 121 6.96 -11.37 -7.46
N HIS A 122 7.72 -10.35 -7.85
CA HIS A 122 7.74 -9.79 -9.18
C HIS A 122 9.16 -9.83 -9.71
N GLU A 123 9.36 -10.49 -10.85
CA GLU A 123 10.66 -10.53 -11.54
C GLU A 123 11.19 -9.11 -11.88
N PHE A 124 10.29 -8.12 -11.93
CA PHE A 124 10.64 -6.78 -12.37
C PHE A 124 9.84 -5.67 -11.67
N MET A 125 10.55 -4.68 -11.14
CA MET A 125 9.96 -3.49 -10.50
C MET A 125 10.05 -2.27 -11.42
N TRP A 126 8.89 -1.82 -11.92
CA TRP A 126 8.80 -0.66 -12.79
C TRP A 126 8.75 0.65 -12.00
N ALA A 127 9.53 1.66 -12.41
CA ALA A 127 9.47 3.00 -11.81
C ALA A 127 8.05 3.57 -11.77
N GLY A 128 7.26 3.34 -12.83
CA GLY A 128 5.87 3.78 -12.89
C GLY A 128 4.96 3.10 -11.87
N TYR A 129 5.23 1.85 -11.50
CA TYR A 129 4.49 1.15 -10.45
C TYR A 129 4.84 1.74 -9.08
N ILE A 130 6.11 1.99 -8.82
CA ILE A 130 6.57 2.57 -7.56
C ILE A 130 5.92 3.93 -7.29
N VAL A 131 5.94 4.83 -8.29
CA VAL A 131 5.38 6.18 -8.16
C VAL A 131 3.85 6.19 -8.04
N LYS A 132 3.15 5.30 -8.76
CA LYS A 132 1.68 5.32 -8.82
C LYS A 132 1.01 4.49 -7.72
N GLU A 133 1.68 3.46 -7.24
CA GLU A 133 1.06 2.47 -6.35
C GLU A 133 1.81 2.38 -5.02
N MET A 134 3.12 2.23 -5.04
CA MET A 134 3.89 1.89 -3.85
C MET A 134 4.07 3.09 -2.90
N LEU A 135 4.58 4.22 -3.41
CA LEU A 135 4.80 5.42 -2.59
C LEU A 135 3.49 6.01 -2.03
N PRO A 136 2.36 6.05 -2.77
CA PRO A 136 1.09 6.44 -2.19
C PRO A 136 0.63 5.59 -1.01
N ARG A 137 0.96 4.29 -0.96
CA ARG A 137 0.58 3.41 0.16
C ARG A 137 1.30 3.74 1.47
N ILE A 138 2.45 4.42 1.40
CA ILE A 138 3.17 4.94 2.59
C ILE A 138 2.85 6.39 2.90
N GLY A 139 1.75 6.92 2.36
CA GLY A 139 1.29 8.28 2.63
C GLY A 139 2.06 9.36 1.88
N VAL A 140 2.81 9.01 0.83
CA VAL A 140 3.46 10.00 -0.04
C VAL A 140 2.45 10.45 -1.09
N ALA A 141 2.15 11.73 -1.13
CA ALA A 141 1.23 12.28 -2.12
C ALA A 141 1.73 11.97 -3.54
N THR A 142 0.82 11.63 -4.47
CA THR A 142 1.16 11.28 -5.86
C THR A 142 2.01 12.34 -6.56
N ALA A 143 1.77 13.63 -6.24
CA ALA A 143 2.57 14.74 -6.77
C ALA A 143 4.03 14.71 -6.29
N ALA A 144 4.27 14.29 -5.04
CA ALA A 144 5.59 14.21 -4.42
C ALA A 144 6.27 12.84 -4.63
N ALA A 145 5.53 11.81 -5.07
CA ALA A 145 6.05 10.46 -5.23
C ALA A 145 7.22 10.39 -6.25
N ARG A 146 7.19 11.23 -7.29
CA ARG A 146 8.30 11.31 -8.24
C ARG A 146 9.55 11.90 -7.59
N GLU A 147 9.40 12.98 -6.84
CA GLU A 147 10.49 13.64 -6.12
C GLU A 147 11.12 12.70 -5.10
N MET A 148 10.30 11.95 -4.34
CA MET A 148 10.81 10.96 -3.40
C MET A 148 11.55 9.81 -4.11
N LEU A 149 11.09 9.33 -5.28
CA LEU A 149 11.84 8.32 -6.02
C LEU A 149 13.19 8.86 -6.53
N ASP A 150 13.23 10.12 -6.97
CA ASP A 150 14.46 10.79 -7.38
C ASP A 150 15.42 10.99 -6.19
N GLU A 151 14.90 11.28 -4.98
CA GLU A 151 15.68 11.36 -3.74
C GLU A 151 16.23 9.99 -3.31
N LEU A 152 15.42 8.93 -3.33
CA LEU A 152 15.86 7.55 -3.05
C LEU A 152 16.96 7.10 -4.02
N ARG A 153 16.91 7.58 -5.26
CA ARG A 153 17.97 7.34 -6.25
C ARG A 153 19.21 8.18 -5.95
N ALA A 154 19.05 9.46 -5.62
CA ALA A 154 20.17 10.36 -5.33
C ALA A 154 20.96 9.94 -4.08
N THR A 155 20.27 9.40 -3.08
CA THR A 155 20.86 8.82 -1.86
C THR A 155 21.44 7.41 -2.08
N GLY A 156 21.20 6.81 -3.24
CA GLY A 156 21.72 5.48 -3.58
C GLY A 156 20.98 4.31 -2.93
N ILE A 157 19.81 4.53 -2.33
CA ILE A 157 18.94 3.47 -1.79
C ILE A 157 18.40 2.60 -2.92
N VAL A 158 18.07 3.20 -4.06
CA VAL A 158 17.65 2.48 -5.27
C VAL A 158 18.54 2.81 -6.45
N THR A 159 18.72 1.83 -7.33
CA THR A 159 19.32 2.04 -8.65
C THR A 159 18.24 2.01 -9.72
N VAL A 160 18.40 2.85 -10.75
CA VAL A 160 17.44 2.92 -11.86
C VAL A 160 18.18 2.65 -13.16
N ARG A 161 17.76 1.62 -13.89
CA ARG A 161 18.35 1.24 -15.18
C ARG A 161 17.29 1.19 -16.27
N LYS A 162 17.70 1.51 -17.50
CA LYS A 162 16.85 1.36 -18.68
C LYS A 162 16.93 -0.09 -19.16
N VAL A 163 15.77 -0.71 -19.34
CA VAL A 163 15.66 -2.04 -19.94
C VAL A 163 14.76 -2.00 -21.16
N PRO A 164 14.98 -2.88 -22.15
CA PRO A 164 14.05 -3.05 -23.25
C PRO A 164 12.66 -3.41 -22.73
N ASN A 165 11.62 -2.74 -23.23
CA ASN A 165 10.25 -3.12 -22.93
C ASN A 165 9.82 -4.23 -23.92
N PRO A 166 9.48 -5.44 -23.46
CA PRO A 166 9.12 -6.55 -24.35
C PRO A 166 7.92 -6.24 -25.26
N LYS A 167 7.03 -5.34 -24.82
CA LYS A 167 5.85 -4.92 -25.57
C LYS A 167 6.16 -3.82 -26.58
N ASN A 168 7.23 -3.05 -26.37
CA ASN A 168 7.61 -1.97 -27.24
C ASN A 168 9.13 -1.69 -27.13
N PRO A 169 9.97 -2.40 -27.91
CA PRO A 169 11.42 -2.29 -27.80
C PRO A 169 11.97 -0.89 -28.06
N GLU A 170 11.30 -0.07 -28.88
CA GLU A 170 11.69 1.31 -29.20
C GLU A 170 11.51 2.26 -28.01
N HIS A 171 10.72 1.86 -27.00
CA HIS A 171 10.44 2.64 -25.81
C HIS A 171 10.93 1.91 -24.56
N PRO A 172 12.24 2.00 -24.25
CA PRO A 172 12.82 1.35 -23.08
C PRO A 172 12.19 1.90 -21.80
N ALA A 173 11.92 0.99 -20.88
CA ALA A 173 11.27 1.32 -19.63
C ALA A 173 12.28 1.27 -18.46
N SER A 174 11.97 1.99 -17.39
CA SER A 174 12.88 2.13 -16.25
C SER A 174 12.61 1.02 -15.23
N SER A 175 13.59 0.12 -15.09
CA SER A 175 13.70 -0.79 -13.94
C SER A 175 14.19 0.00 -12.74
N VAL A 176 13.64 -0.30 -11.59
CA VAL A 176 14.21 0.11 -10.30
C VAL A 176 14.64 -1.15 -9.57
N GLU A 177 15.79 -1.10 -8.91
CA GLU A 177 16.27 -2.17 -8.04
C GLU A 177 16.68 -1.58 -6.71
N LEU A 178 16.53 -2.37 -5.65
CA LEU A 178 17.00 -1.99 -4.33
C LEU A 178 18.51 -2.18 -4.24
N ASN A 179 19.24 -1.14 -3.82
CA ASN A 179 20.68 -1.24 -3.63
C ASN A 179 21.01 -1.97 -2.33
N ARG A 180 21.18 -3.29 -2.41
CA ARG A 180 21.47 -4.16 -1.26
C ARG A 180 22.84 -3.91 -0.62
N ASP A 181 23.74 -3.21 -1.30
CA ASP A 181 25.04 -2.85 -0.75
C ASP A 181 24.98 -1.57 0.09
N HIS A 182 23.88 -0.80 0.01
CA HIS A 182 23.70 0.42 0.78
C HIS A 182 23.52 0.14 2.28
N ASP A 183 24.28 0.83 3.14
CA ASP A 183 24.31 0.60 4.60
C ASP A 183 22.92 0.62 5.25
N HIS A 184 22.12 1.64 4.95
CA HIS A 184 20.74 1.77 5.45
C HIS A 184 19.86 0.60 5.00
N VAL A 185 19.96 0.18 3.74
CA VAL A 185 19.18 -0.93 3.20
C VAL A 185 19.54 -2.23 3.93
N ARG A 186 20.84 -2.48 4.13
CA ARG A 186 21.31 -3.65 4.89
C ARG A 186 20.80 -3.63 6.33
N ALA A 187 20.86 -2.49 7.01
CA ALA A 187 20.34 -2.35 8.37
C ALA A 187 18.85 -2.69 8.43
N VAL A 188 18.04 -2.07 7.57
CA VAL A 188 16.59 -2.28 7.56
C VAL A 188 16.20 -3.74 7.24
N LEU A 189 16.87 -4.37 6.27
CA LEU A 189 16.55 -5.74 5.85
C LEU A 189 17.06 -6.81 6.85
N SER A 190 18.17 -6.55 7.55
CA SER A 190 18.66 -7.45 8.60
C SER A 190 17.91 -7.31 9.92
N GLY A 191 17.03 -6.32 10.05
CA GLY A 191 16.37 -5.98 11.32
C GLY A 191 17.32 -5.36 12.35
N ALA A 192 18.54 -5.00 11.94
CA ALA A 192 19.46 -4.25 12.78
C ALA A 192 19.03 -2.77 12.80
N ALA A 193 19.02 -2.17 13.99
CA ALA A 193 18.89 -0.72 14.08
C ALA A 193 20.01 -0.06 13.25
N PRO A 194 19.73 1.01 12.49
CA PRO A 194 20.77 1.70 11.76
C PRO A 194 21.86 2.10 12.74
N PRO A 195 23.15 2.02 12.36
CA PRO A 195 24.21 2.56 13.20
C PRO A 195 23.90 4.03 13.39
N SER A 196 23.52 4.41 14.60
CA SER A 196 23.33 5.80 14.98
C SER A 196 24.65 6.49 14.63
N GLY A 197 24.62 7.34 13.62
CA GLY A 197 25.75 8.17 13.28
C GLY A 197 25.96 9.14 14.43
N ASP A 198 26.75 8.73 15.43
CA ASP A 198 27.43 9.63 16.34
C ASP A 198 28.48 10.42 15.54
N SER A 199 27.98 11.35 14.74
CA SER A 199 28.75 12.52 14.33
C SER A 199 28.53 13.59 15.41
N GLN A 200 29.14 13.37 16.58
CA GLN A 200 29.59 14.45 17.44
C GLN A 200 31.11 14.57 17.33
N ASP A 201 31.54 15.42 16.40
CA ASP A 201 32.76 16.21 16.54
C ASP A 201 32.42 17.34 17.55
N PRO A 202 33.23 17.67 18.57
CA PRO A 202 34.45 18.47 18.36
C PRO A 202 35.57 18.27 19.41
N SER A 203 36.73 18.89 19.15
CA SER A 203 37.76 19.25 20.15
C SER A 203 38.66 18.12 20.67
N ASN A 204 39.78 17.92 19.98
CA ASN A 204 41.04 17.62 20.67
C ASN A 204 42.13 18.58 20.16
N GLN A 205 42.15 19.79 20.72
CA GLN A 205 43.39 20.59 20.78
C GLN A 205 44.32 19.92 21.79
N PRO A 206 45.61 19.79 21.45
CA PRO A 206 46.64 20.23 22.37
C PRO A 206 47.24 21.52 21.83
N ALA A 207 47.08 22.58 22.62
CA ALA A 207 47.92 23.76 22.53
C ALA A 207 49.35 23.38 22.92
N GLU A 208 50.34 23.80 22.14
CA GLU A 208 51.73 23.93 22.60
C GLU A 208 52.55 24.79 21.61
N PRO A 209 53.70 25.34 22.01
CA PRO A 209 53.75 26.71 22.51
C PRO A 209 54.63 27.62 21.65
N THR A 210 54.48 28.91 21.89
CA THR A 210 55.42 29.98 21.56
C THR A 210 56.85 29.60 21.92
N ASP A 211 57.80 29.71 20.98
CA ASP A 211 59.15 30.18 21.33
C ASP A 211 59.92 30.78 20.13
N ALA A 212 60.60 31.89 20.46
CA ALA A 212 61.69 32.62 19.79
C ALA A 212 61.55 33.14 18.34
#